data_AF-A0A5A8CRL3-F1
#
_entry.id   AF-A0A5A8CRL3-F1
#
_cell.length_a   1.000
_cell.length_b   1.000
_cell.length_c   1.000
_cell.angle_alpha   90.00
_cell.angle_beta   90.00
_cell.angle_gamma   90.00
#
_symmetry.space_group_name_H-M   'P 1'
#
loop_
_entity.id
_entity.type
_entity.pdbx_description
1 polymer ?
#
loop_
_entity_poly.entity_id
_entity_poly.type
_entity_poly.pdbx_seq_one_letter_code
_entity_poly.pdbx_strand_id
1 'polypeptide(L)'
;MASLRSASASHALETEHESVTVSLAGRPRSDRSCVSPAATFVISVVALILAIIGLALGIAFLNPRSDIVITRSPVPPAGYKKLGALHAGDGEWVRKPGMPLLASDMQAVTIADTILVMGGFGLRTSAGASKVEGPLNATLAFDSVYERFNDEAVPDLPNPLFRFGAAAVVSPRNPDALATPASAAHRIDTVVVVAGGVTVTGGQATDAVWLLKASTDPSNPSADTVTEALSSSSWISGPPLPLATSDLALAAVDGGVLAIGGLDANYNPLSWNWFLAVDPVSRAVGTAWEPRQAMPTARGDIAAVADAAGGHVMVLGGWGGADLAFQAAVESFDVARNTWQSLAPLPYARGDKAAALSLGHVVTVGGEVTSGLSAPCDFDPSQTCAVNEVPVHDTEALLFDFDASATRLHSVEQATWEPKAPHPSARFRFAAAAVNGVIYTFGGHGEGSDALATALVTDEVWALFDVNSVDLWAHTSVSG
;
A
#
# COMPACT_ATOMS: atom_id res chain seq x y z
N MET A 1 -26.10 64.51 -27.98
CA MET A 1 -25.52 65.87 -28.17
C MET A 1 -24.78 66.19 -26.88
N ALA A 2 -23.45 66.29 -26.87
CA ALA A 2 -22.65 67.48 -27.17
C ALA A 2 -22.66 68.49 -25.99
N SER A 3 -21.56 69.10 -25.50
CA SER A 3 -20.16 69.18 -26.02
C SER A 3 -19.14 69.64 -24.93
N LEU A 4 -17.87 69.19 -25.05
CA LEU A 4 -16.53 69.85 -24.85
C LEU A 4 -16.47 71.25 -24.16
N ARG A 5 -15.44 71.75 -23.41
CA ARG A 5 -13.94 71.56 -23.22
C ARG A 5 -13.50 72.53 -22.05
N SER A 6 -12.27 72.73 -21.54
CA SER A 6 -11.00 71.97 -21.26
C SER A 6 -9.90 72.92 -20.69
N ALA A 7 -8.84 72.38 -20.03
CA ALA A 7 -7.59 73.07 -19.54
C ALA A 7 -7.76 74.01 -18.31
N SER A 8 -6.90 74.09 -17.27
CA SER A 8 -5.42 74.32 -17.05
C SER A 8 -5.06 75.83 -16.85
N ALA A 9 -4.07 76.31 -16.07
CA ALA A 9 -3.19 75.75 -15.01
C ALA A 9 -2.44 76.86 -14.17
N SER A 10 -1.82 76.47 -13.03
CA SER A 10 -0.54 76.96 -12.40
C SER A 10 -0.28 78.39 -11.81
N HIS A 11 0.37 78.40 -10.62
CA HIS A 11 1.27 79.44 -10.00
C HIS A 11 0.70 80.83 -9.60
N ALA A 12 1.29 81.67 -8.71
CA ALA A 12 2.60 81.71 -7.98
C ALA A 12 2.45 82.38 -6.55
N LEU A 13 3.38 82.25 -5.56
CA LEU A 13 4.49 83.17 -5.12
C LEU A 13 4.10 84.67 -4.91
N GLU A 14 4.54 85.47 -3.91
CA GLU A 14 5.33 85.31 -2.64
C GLU A 14 5.33 86.66 -1.81
N THR A 15 5.79 86.71 -0.54
CA THR A 15 6.28 87.92 0.26
C THR A 15 5.37 89.16 0.55
N GLU A 16 5.53 90.05 1.57
CA GLU A 16 6.15 90.07 2.93
C GLU A 16 5.70 91.31 3.80
N HIS A 17 6.15 91.40 5.08
CA HIS A 17 6.22 92.56 6.04
C HIS A 17 4.91 93.22 6.59
N GLU A 18 4.83 93.88 7.77
CA GLU A 18 5.74 94.22 8.93
C GLU A 18 4.91 94.20 10.28
N SER A 19 5.17 94.73 11.50
CA SER A 19 6.17 95.55 12.26
C SER A 19 6.07 95.21 13.79
N VAL A 20 7.09 95.24 14.67
CA VAL A 20 7.85 96.31 15.42
C VAL A 20 6.99 97.14 16.42
N THR A 21 7.18 97.12 17.77
CA THR A 21 8.35 97.43 18.67
C THR A 21 8.37 96.51 19.93
N VAL A 22 9.48 95.93 20.44
CA VAL A 22 10.68 96.50 21.15
C VAL A 22 10.34 97.04 22.57
N SER A 23 10.99 96.70 23.72
CA SER A 23 12.28 96.04 24.09
C SER A 23 12.12 95.10 25.35
N LEU A 24 12.94 94.92 26.43
CA LEU A 24 14.22 95.47 26.99
C LEU A 24 14.86 94.53 28.08
N ALA A 25 16.21 94.52 28.20
CA ALA A 25 17.13 94.16 29.34
C ALA A 25 17.06 92.84 30.18
N GLY A 26 18.25 92.19 30.35
CA GLY A 26 18.59 91.32 31.51
C GLY A 26 19.58 90.15 31.24
N ARG A 27 20.65 89.99 32.05
CA ARG A 27 21.57 88.82 32.06
C ARG A 27 21.74 88.28 33.49
N PRO A 28 21.95 86.96 33.66
CA PRO A 28 23.17 86.52 34.36
C PRO A 28 23.89 85.34 33.65
N ARG A 29 24.74 84.59 34.38
CA ARG A 29 25.67 83.54 33.92
C ARG A 29 25.41 82.21 34.68
N SER A 30 26.08 81.15 34.23
CA SER A 30 26.23 79.82 34.87
C SER A 30 25.01 78.89 34.76
N ASP A 31 25.13 77.55 34.78
CA ASP A 31 26.32 76.75 35.13
C ASP A 31 26.59 75.55 34.20
N ARG A 32 27.74 74.88 34.37
CA ARG A 32 28.06 73.62 33.66
C ARG A 32 27.37 72.43 34.31
N SER A 33 26.59 71.66 33.55
CA SER A 33 25.94 70.43 34.01
C SER A 33 26.95 69.27 34.16
N CYS A 34 27.52 69.13 35.36
CA CYS A 34 28.28 67.94 35.73
C CYS A 34 27.36 66.72 35.84
N VAL A 35 27.46 65.79 34.89
CA VAL A 35 26.91 64.43 35.04
C VAL A 35 27.69 63.74 36.17
N SER A 36 26.99 63.24 37.19
CA SER A 36 27.64 62.62 38.35
C SER A 36 28.26 61.26 37.98
N PRO A 37 29.35 60.82 38.66
CA PRO A 37 29.96 59.51 38.39
C PRO A 37 28.98 58.34 38.52
N ALA A 38 28.00 58.46 39.43
CA ALA A 38 26.92 57.49 39.60
C ALA A 38 25.97 57.44 38.38
N ALA A 39 25.62 58.59 37.81
CA ALA A 39 24.80 58.63 36.58
C ALA A 39 25.57 58.02 35.39
N THR A 40 26.86 58.32 35.24
CA THR A 40 27.71 57.69 34.22
C THR A 40 27.79 56.18 34.41
N PHE A 41 27.96 55.69 35.64
CA PHE A 41 27.97 54.25 35.94
C PHE A 41 26.65 53.57 35.60
N VAL A 42 25.50 54.16 35.97
CA VAL A 42 24.18 53.62 35.60
C VAL A 42 23.99 53.59 34.08
N ILE A 43 24.40 54.64 33.35
CA ILE A 43 24.34 54.66 31.88
C ILE A 43 25.22 53.56 31.28
N SER A 44 26.43 53.35 31.78
CA SER A 44 27.32 52.26 31.33
C SER A 44 26.76 50.87 31.63
N VAL A 45 26.13 50.66 32.79
CA VAL A 45 25.48 49.38 33.14
C VAL A 45 24.25 49.12 32.27
N VAL A 46 23.41 50.13 32.02
CA VAL A 46 22.25 50.00 31.11
C VAL A 46 22.72 49.74 29.68
N ALA A 47 23.75 50.43 29.20
CA ALA A 47 24.34 50.18 27.88
C ALA A 47 24.92 48.76 27.77
N LEU A 48 25.58 48.25 28.82
CA LEU A 48 26.09 46.87 28.87
C LEU A 48 24.95 45.85 28.89
N ILE A 49 23.88 46.08 29.65
CA ILE A 49 22.69 45.22 29.68
C ILE A 49 22.02 45.21 28.29
N LEU A 50 21.86 46.36 27.64
CA LEU A 50 21.31 46.45 26.29
C LEU A 50 22.21 45.79 25.24
N ALA A 51 23.55 45.86 25.40
CA ALA A 51 24.49 45.15 24.55
C ALA A 51 24.44 43.63 24.77
N ILE A 52 24.27 43.16 26.01
CA ILE A 52 24.10 41.74 26.34
C ILE A 52 22.75 41.21 25.83
N ILE A 53 21.67 41.99 25.95
CA ILE A 53 20.35 41.65 25.37
C ILE A 53 20.43 41.65 23.84
N GLY A 54 21.08 42.64 23.23
CA GLY A 54 21.31 42.69 21.78
C GLY A 54 22.17 41.53 21.28
N LEU A 55 23.17 41.10 22.06
CA LEU A 55 23.99 39.92 21.77
C LEU A 55 23.20 38.61 21.99
N ALA A 56 22.35 38.53 23.01
CA ALA A 56 21.51 37.35 23.26
C ALA A 56 20.41 37.19 22.19
N LEU A 57 19.76 38.28 21.78
CA LEU A 57 18.83 38.32 20.65
C LEU A 57 19.56 38.09 19.32
N GLY A 58 20.78 38.63 19.16
CA GLY A 58 21.64 38.36 18.02
C GLY A 58 22.04 36.89 17.92
N ILE A 59 22.39 36.24 19.04
CA ILE A 59 22.66 34.80 19.12
C ILE A 59 21.37 34.00 18.86
N ALA A 60 20.20 34.46 19.30
CA ALA A 60 18.93 33.82 18.97
C ALA A 60 18.56 33.94 17.47
N PHE A 61 18.98 35.00 16.79
CA PHE A 61 18.85 35.16 15.33
C PHE A 61 19.94 34.43 14.52
N LEU A 62 21.16 34.31 15.07
CA LEU A 62 22.30 33.62 14.45
C LEU A 62 22.33 32.11 14.74
N ASN A 63 21.45 31.62 15.61
CA ASN A 63 21.27 30.22 15.92
C ASN A 63 19.85 29.78 15.51
N PRO A 64 19.54 29.72 14.19
CA PRO A 64 18.29 29.18 13.71
C PRO A 64 18.22 27.72 14.15
N ARG A 65 17.35 27.42 15.10
CA ARG A 65 17.11 26.03 15.48
C ARG A 65 16.61 25.29 14.26
N SER A 66 17.30 24.22 13.90
CA SER A 66 16.84 23.22 12.95
C SER A 66 15.76 22.37 13.62
N ASP A 67 14.64 23.00 13.98
CA ASP A 67 13.53 22.34 14.65
C ASP A 67 12.90 21.32 13.67
N ILE A 68 13.00 20.05 14.06
CA ILE A 68 12.35 18.93 13.37
C ILE A 68 10.91 18.85 13.88
N VAL A 69 9.97 18.84 12.95
CA VAL A 69 8.53 18.74 13.22
C VAL A 69 8.05 17.36 12.78
N ILE A 70 7.76 16.50 13.75
CA ILE A 70 7.03 15.25 13.52
C ILE A 70 5.54 15.61 13.42
N THR A 71 4.89 15.31 12.29
CA THR A 71 3.46 15.62 12.12
C THR A 71 2.77 14.67 11.14
N ARG A 72 1.53 14.29 11.47
CA ARG A 72 0.63 13.43 10.66
C ARG A 72 -0.07 14.20 9.54
N SER A 73 0.42 15.36 9.14
CA SER A 73 -0.21 16.15 8.08
C SER A 73 0.45 15.84 6.73
N PRO A 74 -0.31 15.43 5.69
CA PRO A 74 0.22 15.28 4.33
C PRO A 74 0.53 16.64 3.66
N VAL A 75 0.31 17.75 4.37
CA VAL A 75 0.62 19.11 3.93
C VAL A 75 1.74 19.68 4.82
N PRO A 76 2.86 20.17 4.25
CA PRO A 76 3.94 20.76 5.04
C PRO A 76 3.45 21.98 5.83
N PRO A 77 3.87 22.15 7.10
CA PRO A 77 3.62 23.38 7.85
C PRO A 77 4.18 24.61 7.12
N ALA A 78 3.50 25.74 7.21
CA ALA A 78 3.89 26.96 6.49
C ALA A 78 5.32 27.39 6.84
N GLY A 79 6.19 27.47 5.82
CA GLY A 79 7.62 27.77 5.96
C GLY A 79 8.56 26.55 5.83
N TYR A 80 8.03 25.32 5.91
CA TYR A 80 8.79 24.09 5.79
C TYR A 80 8.82 23.60 4.33
N LYS A 81 9.87 22.85 3.97
CA LYS A 81 10.01 22.16 2.69
C LYS A 81 10.52 20.74 2.93
N LYS A 82 10.11 19.79 2.09
CA LYS A 82 10.62 18.41 2.16
C LYS A 82 12.12 18.40 1.85
N LEU A 83 12.94 18.14 2.85
CA LEU A 83 14.41 17.99 2.76
C LEU A 83 14.84 16.59 2.27
N GLY A 84 13.86 15.79 1.82
CA GLY A 84 13.88 14.34 1.99
C GLY A 84 13.12 13.95 3.26
N ALA A 85 12.54 12.75 3.27
CA ALA A 85 12.18 12.06 4.50
C ALA A 85 13.34 11.10 4.83
N LEU A 86 13.57 10.79 6.12
CA LEU A 86 14.76 10.01 6.53
C LEU A 86 14.71 8.56 6.02
N HIS A 87 13.50 8.05 5.77
CA HIS A 87 13.17 6.93 4.89
C HIS A 87 12.21 7.44 3.81
N ALA A 88 12.20 6.85 2.62
CA ALA A 88 11.44 7.37 1.47
C ALA A 88 9.95 7.00 1.53
N GLY A 89 9.21 7.63 2.45
CA GLY A 89 7.84 7.23 2.83
C GLY A 89 7.85 6.37 4.09
N ASP A 90 6.70 6.26 4.77
CA ASP A 90 6.61 5.51 6.05
C ASP A 90 6.89 4.01 5.87
N GLY A 91 7.39 3.40 6.94
CA GLY A 91 7.61 1.96 7.08
C GLY A 91 9.08 1.52 6.89
N GLU A 92 9.35 0.27 7.29
CA GLU A 92 10.68 -0.35 7.16
C GLU A 92 10.55 -1.76 6.54
N TRP A 93 11.36 -2.04 5.51
CA TRP A 93 11.44 -3.35 4.87
C TRP A 93 12.58 -4.19 5.45
N VAL A 94 12.23 -5.29 6.12
CA VAL A 94 13.19 -6.22 6.72
C VAL A 94 13.20 -7.53 5.94
N ARG A 95 14.38 -7.96 5.46
CA ARG A 95 14.53 -9.26 4.77
C ARG A 95 14.34 -10.41 5.77
N LYS A 96 13.61 -11.44 5.36
CA LYS A 96 13.30 -12.64 6.14
C LYS A 96 14.01 -13.87 5.56
N PRO A 97 13.97 -15.04 6.24
CA PRO A 97 14.40 -16.30 5.63
C PRO A 97 13.66 -16.54 4.32
N GLY A 98 14.41 -16.94 3.27
CA GLY A 98 13.84 -17.21 1.95
C GLY A 98 12.96 -18.46 1.94
N MET A 99 12.14 -18.56 0.90
CA MET A 99 11.36 -19.76 0.60
C MET A 99 12.27 -20.97 0.28
N PRO A 100 11.82 -22.21 0.51
CA PRO A 100 12.53 -23.44 0.10
C PRO A 100 12.50 -23.69 -1.42
N LEU A 101 12.11 -22.71 -2.23
CA LEU A 101 11.95 -22.76 -3.68
C LEU A 101 12.04 -21.35 -4.29
N LEU A 102 12.35 -21.26 -5.58
CA LEU A 102 12.28 -20.01 -6.35
C LEU A 102 10.93 -19.97 -7.07
N ALA A 103 10.14 -18.90 -6.93
CA ALA A 103 8.85 -18.82 -7.62
C ALA A 103 8.29 -17.41 -7.84
N SER A 104 7.48 -17.29 -8.87
CA SER A 104 6.53 -16.22 -9.19
C SER A 104 5.10 -16.77 -9.23
N ASP A 105 4.11 -15.93 -9.57
CA ASP A 105 2.71 -16.31 -9.90
C ASP A 105 1.96 -17.04 -8.77
N MET A 106 2.51 -17.00 -7.55
CA MET A 106 1.97 -17.59 -6.34
C MET A 106 0.78 -16.78 -5.81
N GLN A 107 0.05 -17.37 -4.87
CA GLN A 107 -0.90 -16.66 -4.01
C GLN A 107 -0.53 -16.82 -2.55
N ALA A 108 -0.81 -15.79 -1.72
CA ALA A 108 -0.61 -15.83 -0.28
C ALA A 108 -1.90 -15.48 0.45
N VAL A 109 -2.28 -16.27 1.47
CA VAL A 109 -3.47 -16.02 2.29
C VAL A 109 -3.17 -16.20 3.78
N THR A 110 -3.68 -15.31 4.62
CA THR A 110 -3.48 -15.38 6.08
C THR A 110 -4.54 -16.26 6.74
N ILE A 111 -4.11 -17.19 7.58
CA ILE A 111 -4.94 -18.03 8.45
C ILE A 111 -4.45 -17.83 9.89
N ALA A 112 -5.19 -17.00 10.65
CA ALA A 112 -4.80 -16.51 11.97
C ALA A 112 -3.42 -15.81 11.99
N ASP A 113 -2.36 -16.52 12.37
CA ASP A 113 -0.96 -16.08 12.47
C ASP A 113 -0.03 -16.74 11.43
N THR A 114 -0.55 -17.68 10.64
CA THR A 114 0.16 -18.39 9.58
C THR A 114 -0.22 -17.81 8.23
N ILE A 115 0.74 -17.67 7.31
CA ILE A 115 0.48 -17.33 5.91
C ILE A 115 0.68 -18.60 5.08
N LEU A 116 -0.32 -19.00 4.30
CA LEU A 116 -0.15 -20.02 3.27
C LEU A 116 0.32 -19.37 1.98
N VAL A 117 1.48 -19.79 1.47
CA VAL A 117 2.01 -19.41 0.15
C VAL A 117 1.87 -20.62 -0.78
N MET A 118 1.20 -20.44 -1.91
CA MET A 118 0.67 -21.55 -2.73
C MET A 118 1.02 -21.41 -4.21
N GLY A 119 1.21 -22.56 -4.86
CA GLY A 119 1.31 -22.72 -6.31
C GLY A 119 2.46 -21.94 -6.93
N GLY A 120 2.18 -21.29 -8.06
CA GLY A 120 3.10 -20.41 -8.77
C GLY A 120 3.87 -21.09 -9.90
N PHE A 121 4.85 -20.39 -10.43
CA PHE A 121 5.74 -20.86 -11.51
C PHE A 121 7.20 -20.72 -11.05
N GLY A 122 8.05 -21.70 -11.33
CA GLY A 122 9.47 -21.64 -10.97
C GLY A 122 10.13 -22.99 -10.70
N LEU A 123 10.98 -23.04 -9.67
CA LEU A 123 11.94 -24.12 -9.41
C LEU A 123 11.87 -24.64 -7.96
N ARG A 124 11.31 -25.86 -7.78
CA ARG A 124 11.33 -26.59 -6.51
C ARG A 124 12.60 -27.45 -6.40
N THR A 125 13.51 -27.11 -5.48
CA THR A 125 14.80 -27.81 -5.32
C THR A 125 14.67 -29.13 -4.53
N SER A 126 14.13 -30.17 -5.16
CA SER A 126 14.18 -31.53 -4.61
C SER A 126 15.58 -32.14 -4.74
N ALA A 127 16.04 -32.82 -3.68
CA ALA A 127 17.41 -33.31 -3.58
C ALA A 127 17.71 -34.42 -4.61
N GLY A 128 18.52 -34.09 -5.63
CA GLY A 128 18.97 -35.02 -6.67
C GLY A 128 18.17 -34.99 -7.99
N ALA A 129 17.15 -34.14 -8.11
CA ALA A 129 16.44 -33.93 -9.37
C ALA A 129 17.15 -32.93 -10.30
N SER A 130 16.87 -33.00 -11.60
CA SER A 130 17.21 -31.91 -12.52
C SER A 130 16.36 -30.69 -12.19
N LYS A 131 16.96 -29.50 -12.24
CA LYS A 131 16.19 -28.24 -12.31
C LYS A 131 15.35 -28.28 -13.58
N VAL A 132 14.03 -28.30 -13.43
CA VAL A 132 13.05 -28.11 -14.51
C VAL A 132 12.11 -27.04 -14.01
N GLU A 133 12.04 -25.94 -14.74
CA GLU A 133 11.20 -24.80 -14.44
C GLU A 133 9.79 -25.04 -14.96
N GLY A 134 8.78 -24.61 -14.21
CA GLY A 134 7.39 -24.78 -14.62
C GLY A 134 6.39 -24.51 -13.50
N PRO A 135 5.09 -24.78 -13.74
CA PRO A 135 4.04 -24.61 -12.75
C PRO A 135 4.26 -25.50 -11.53
N LEU A 136 4.01 -24.94 -10.36
CA LEU A 136 4.25 -25.54 -9.04
C LEU A 136 2.92 -25.91 -8.39
N ASN A 137 2.92 -26.99 -7.61
CA ASN A 137 1.81 -27.36 -6.74
C ASN A 137 2.12 -27.14 -5.25
N ALA A 138 3.25 -26.50 -4.94
CA ALA A 138 3.73 -26.33 -3.58
C ALA A 138 2.68 -25.63 -2.69
N THR A 139 2.53 -26.05 -1.44
CA THR A 139 1.85 -25.26 -0.40
C THR A 139 2.74 -25.15 0.82
N LEU A 140 3.17 -23.92 1.11
CA LEU A 140 4.10 -23.60 2.19
C LEU A 140 3.35 -22.88 3.31
N ALA A 141 3.50 -23.32 4.56
CA ALA A 141 3.08 -22.54 5.72
C ALA A 141 4.23 -21.68 6.23
N PHE A 142 4.11 -20.36 6.13
CA PHE A 142 4.99 -19.40 6.78
C PHE A 142 4.39 -18.99 8.13
N ASP A 143 5.07 -19.35 9.21
CA ASP A 143 4.73 -18.94 10.57
C ASP A 143 5.26 -17.53 10.82
N SER A 144 4.36 -16.55 11.05
CA SER A 144 4.76 -15.13 11.22
C SER A 144 5.28 -14.79 12.63
N VAL A 145 5.21 -15.72 13.58
CA VAL A 145 5.70 -15.54 14.96
C VAL A 145 7.15 -16.02 15.10
N TYR A 146 7.49 -17.13 14.43
CA TYR A 146 8.84 -17.68 14.36
C TYR A 146 9.58 -17.35 13.04
N GLU A 147 8.94 -16.62 12.13
CA GLU A 147 9.44 -16.15 10.83
C GLU A 147 10.10 -17.24 9.98
N ARG A 148 9.43 -18.41 9.88
CA ARG A 148 9.97 -19.62 9.25
C ARG A 148 8.91 -20.38 8.47
N PHE A 149 9.35 -21.14 7.46
CA PHE A 149 8.52 -22.11 6.77
C PHE A 149 8.41 -23.42 7.55
N ASN A 150 7.28 -24.11 7.38
CA ASN A 150 7.04 -25.46 7.88
C ASN A 150 6.45 -26.32 6.76
N ASP A 151 7.35 -26.95 5.99
CA ASP A 151 7.03 -27.61 4.71
C ASP A 151 6.26 -28.93 4.86
N GLU A 152 6.17 -29.47 6.08
CA GLU A 152 5.39 -30.68 6.41
C GLU A 152 3.97 -30.35 6.93
N ALA A 153 3.62 -29.06 7.04
CA ALA A 153 2.42 -28.59 7.73
C ALA A 153 1.13 -28.61 6.90
N VAL A 154 1.19 -28.74 5.58
CA VAL A 154 0.03 -28.53 4.69
C VAL A 154 0.12 -29.45 3.48
N PRO A 155 -0.98 -30.03 2.98
CA PRO A 155 -0.97 -30.71 1.70
C PRO A 155 -0.67 -29.73 0.56
N ASP A 156 0.25 -30.11 -0.33
CA ASP A 156 0.42 -29.49 -1.65
C ASP A 156 -0.91 -29.49 -2.44
N LEU A 157 -1.05 -28.55 -3.38
CA LEU A 157 -2.18 -28.48 -4.32
C LEU A 157 -2.28 -29.79 -5.14
N PRO A 158 -3.49 -30.27 -5.47
CA PRO A 158 -3.66 -31.51 -6.23
C PRO A 158 -3.12 -31.46 -7.67
N ASN A 159 -3.08 -30.26 -8.27
CA ASN A 159 -2.52 -29.99 -9.59
C ASN A 159 -1.53 -28.80 -9.50
N PRO A 160 -0.43 -28.78 -10.27
CA PRO A 160 0.44 -27.61 -10.37
C PRO A 160 -0.23 -26.47 -11.14
N LEU A 161 -0.19 -25.26 -10.58
CA LEU A 161 -1.08 -24.15 -10.94
C LEU A 161 -0.40 -22.79 -10.73
N PHE A 162 -0.51 -21.91 -11.73
CA PHE A 162 -0.01 -20.53 -11.69
C PHE A 162 -1.07 -19.57 -12.25
N ARG A 163 -0.98 -18.26 -12.00
CA ARG A 163 -1.95 -17.23 -12.45
C ARG A 163 -3.40 -17.49 -11.99
N PHE A 164 -3.54 -18.03 -10.78
CA PHE A 164 -4.82 -18.31 -10.13
C PHE A 164 -5.09 -17.30 -9.01
N GLY A 165 -6.34 -17.16 -8.59
CA GLY A 165 -6.69 -16.40 -7.40
C GLY A 165 -6.84 -17.33 -6.18
N ALA A 166 -6.43 -16.87 -4.99
CA ALA A 166 -6.72 -17.56 -3.72
C ALA A 166 -7.31 -16.62 -2.66
N ALA A 167 -8.23 -17.12 -1.84
CA ALA A 167 -8.81 -16.39 -0.72
C ALA A 167 -9.14 -17.33 0.45
N ALA A 168 -8.93 -16.85 1.68
CA ALA A 168 -9.29 -17.58 2.90
C ALA A 168 -10.56 -16.97 3.53
N VAL A 169 -11.66 -17.72 3.53
CA VAL A 169 -12.88 -17.35 4.24
C VAL A 169 -12.75 -17.84 5.68
N VAL A 170 -12.72 -16.90 6.62
CA VAL A 170 -12.51 -17.15 8.06
C VAL A 170 -13.78 -16.80 8.83
N SER A 171 -14.13 -17.62 9.83
CA SER A 171 -15.28 -17.39 10.69
C SER A 171 -15.17 -16.06 11.45
N PRO A 172 -16.24 -15.23 11.49
CA PRO A 172 -16.26 -14.02 12.29
C PRO A 172 -15.96 -14.31 13.76
N ARG A 173 -15.09 -13.51 14.37
CA ARG A 173 -14.92 -13.52 15.84
C ARG A 173 -16.25 -13.08 16.45
N ASN A 174 -16.97 -14.01 17.09
CA ASN A 174 -18.21 -13.67 17.80
C ASN A 174 -17.92 -12.54 18.81
N PRO A 175 -18.54 -11.34 18.68
CA PRO A 175 -18.26 -10.22 19.57
C PRO A 175 -18.65 -10.50 21.03
N ASP A 176 -19.64 -11.36 21.27
CA ASP A 176 -20.04 -11.75 22.63
C ASP A 176 -19.02 -12.69 23.30
N ALA A 177 -18.07 -13.27 22.55
CA ALA A 177 -17.01 -14.13 23.09
C ALA A 177 -15.85 -13.36 23.76
N LEU A 178 -15.90 -12.02 23.78
CA LEU A 178 -14.91 -11.17 24.46
C LEU A 178 -14.87 -11.36 26.00
N ALA A 179 -15.81 -12.12 26.58
CA ALA A 179 -15.91 -12.34 28.02
C ALA A 179 -14.90 -13.34 28.63
N THR A 180 -14.13 -14.10 27.82
CA THR A 180 -13.21 -15.15 28.31
C THR A 180 -11.78 -14.99 27.76
N PRO A 181 -10.85 -14.33 28.50
CA PRO A 181 -9.52 -13.94 27.99
C PRO A 181 -8.48 -15.05 27.72
N ALA A 182 -8.88 -16.32 27.59
CA ALA A 182 -7.96 -17.45 27.43
C ALA A 182 -8.45 -18.57 26.49
N SER A 183 -9.75 -18.65 26.18
CA SER A 183 -10.36 -19.72 25.38
C SER A 183 -10.95 -19.23 24.05
N ALA A 184 -10.51 -18.06 23.59
CA ALA A 184 -10.87 -17.46 22.30
C ALA A 184 -9.70 -17.44 21.29
N ALA A 185 -8.57 -18.05 21.66
CA ALA A 185 -7.41 -18.19 20.79
C ALA A 185 -7.65 -19.27 19.71
N HIS A 186 -7.09 -19.06 18.51
CA HIS A 186 -7.01 -20.03 17.41
C HIS A 186 -8.28 -20.85 17.11
N ARG A 187 -9.45 -20.19 16.92
CA ARG A 187 -10.61 -20.88 16.32
C ARG A 187 -10.43 -20.96 14.81
N ILE A 188 -9.94 -22.10 14.31
CA ILE A 188 -9.56 -22.29 12.90
C ILE A 188 -10.75 -22.80 12.09
N ASP A 189 -11.80 -21.98 12.08
CA ASP A 189 -12.95 -22.13 11.19
C ASP A 189 -12.65 -21.40 9.89
N THR A 190 -11.89 -22.07 9.01
CA THR A 190 -11.36 -21.48 7.77
C THR A 190 -11.52 -22.43 6.58
N VAL A 191 -11.98 -21.87 5.45
CA VAL A 191 -11.97 -22.51 4.14
C VAL A 191 -11.13 -21.67 3.19
N VAL A 192 -10.03 -22.23 2.68
CA VAL A 192 -9.26 -21.61 1.59
C VAL A 192 -9.88 -22.04 0.27
N VAL A 193 -10.20 -21.08 -0.60
CA VAL A 193 -10.60 -21.30 -1.98
C VAL A 193 -9.43 -20.91 -2.88
N VAL A 194 -9.11 -21.79 -3.84
CA VAL A 194 -8.18 -21.55 -4.95
C VAL A 194 -8.99 -21.76 -6.24
N ALA A 195 -8.93 -20.82 -7.18
CA ALA A 195 -9.73 -20.89 -8.40
C ALA A 195 -9.03 -20.29 -9.64
N GLY A 196 -9.26 -20.90 -10.79
CA GLY A 196 -8.73 -20.47 -12.09
C GLY A 196 -7.23 -20.77 -12.25
N GLY A 197 -6.57 -20.07 -13.16
CA GLY A 197 -5.15 -20.22 -13.47
C GLY A 197 -4.83 -21.33 -14.47
N VAL A 198 -3.55 -21.44 -14.81
CA VAL A 198 -3.00 -22.23 -15.92
C VAL A 198 -2.26 -23.46 -15.40
N THR A 199 -2.29 -24.57 -16.15
CA THR A 199 -1.69 -25.87 -15.75
C THR A 199 -0.70 -26.44 -16.78
N VAL A 200 0.19 -27.31 -16.30
CA VAL A 200 1.36 -27.88 -17.02
C VAL A 200 1.03 -28.47 -18.39
N THR A 201 -0.13 -29.12 -18.55
CA THR A 201 -0.45 -29.94 -19.73
C THR A 201 -1.17 -29.20 -20.86
N GLY A 202 -1.30 -27.87 -20.80
CA GLY A 202 -2.04 -27.13 -21.84
C GLY A 202 -1.63 -25.69 -22.11
N GLY A 203 -1.04 -24.94 -21.16
CA GLY A 203 -0.80 -23.49 -21.37
C GLY A 203 -2.10 -22.70 -21.59
N GLN A 204 -3.22 -23.22 -21.08
CA GLN A 204 -4.55 -22.62 -21.16
C GLN A 204 -5.08 -22.41 -19.76
N ALA A 205 -5.86 -21.35 -19.59
CA ALA A 205 -6.63 -21.11 -18.38
C ALA A 205 -7.52 -22.32 -18.05
N THR A 206 -7.79 -22.54 -16.77
CA THR A 206 -8.61 -23.65 -16.27
C THR A 206 -9.83 -23.15 -15.50
N ASP A 207 -10.81 -24.03 -15.34
CA ASP A 207 -12.01 -23.86 -14.53
C ASP A 207 -11.84 -24.45 -13.11
N ALA A 208 -10.64 -24.96 -12.79
CA ALA A 208 -10.37 -25.71 -11.58
C ALA A 208 -10.61 -24.88 -10.31
N VAL A 209 -11.30 -25.49 -9.33
CA VAL A 209 -11.53 -24.90 -8.00
C VAL A 209 -11.17 -25.93 -6.93
N TRP A 210 -10.33 -25.52 -5.99
CA TRP A 210 -9.87 -26.34 -4.88
C TRP A 210 -10.18 -25.68 -3.54
N LEU A 211 -10.53 -26.52 -2.57
CA LEU A 211 -11.01 -26.11 -1.25
C LEU A 211 -10.19 -26.82 -0.15
N LEU A 212 -9.42 -26.07 0.65
CA LEU A 212 -8.76 -26.59 1.85
C LEU A 212 -9.59 -26.25 3.08
N LYS A 213 -9.93 -27.25 3.91
CA LYS A 213 -10.80 -27.09 5.08
C LYS A 213 -10.04 -27.36 6.37
N ALA A 214 -9.54 -26.30 7.00
CA ALA A 214 -8.87 -26.41 8.29
C ALA A 214 -9.87 -26.53 9.45
N SER A 215 -9.49 -27.25 10.50
CA SER A 215 -10.26 -27.32 11.75
C SER A 215 -9.35 -27.70 12.92
N THR A 216 -9.45 -26.96 14.02
CA THR A 216 -9.22 -27.52 15.35
C THR A 216 -10.41 -28.41 15.70
N ASP A 217 -10.20 -29.61 16.23
CA ASP A 217 -11.30 -30.45 16.73
C ASP A 217 -11.72 -29.96 18.13
N PRO A 218 -12.95 -29.46 18.33
CA PRO A 218 -13.40 -28.98 19.65
C PRO A 218 -13.51 -30.10 20.71
N SER A 219 -13.40 -31.38 20.31
CA SER A 219 -13.30 -32.53 21.21
C SER A 219 -11.87 -33.03 21.44
N ASN A 220 -10.90 -32.61 20.62
CA ASN A 220 -9.48 -32.84 20.84
C ASN A 220 -8.68 -31.52 20.90
N PRO A 221 -8.52 -30.92 22.10
CA PRO A 221 -7.74 -29.70 22.27
C PRO A 221 -6.22 -29.91 22.08
N SER A 222 -5.73 -31.09 21.68
CA SER A 222 -4.31 -31.29 21.37
C SER A 222 -3.89 -30.83 19.96
N ALA A 223 -4.80 -30.23 19.19
CA ALA A 223 -4.50 -29.54 17.94
C ALA A 223 -4.48 -28.02 18.22
N ASP A 224 -3.56 -27.59 19.10
CA ASP A 224 -3.49 -26.22 19.62
C ASP A 224 -2.94 -25.22 18.57
N THR A 225 -2.32 -25.70 17.49
CA THR A 225 -1.66 -24.85 16.48
C THR A 225 -2.29 -24.90 15.08
N VAL A 226 -2.09 -23.82 14.32
CA VAL A 226 -2.58 -23.71 12.93
C VAL A 226 -1.95 -24.74 12.00
N THR A 227 -0.66 -24.99 12.21
CA THR A 227 0.11 -26.10 11.61
C THR A 227 -0.59 -27.45 11.75
N GLU A 228 -1.06 -27.82 12.93
CA GLU A 228 -1.64 -29.16 13.18
C GLU A 228 -2.99 -29.33 12.47
N ALA A 229 -3.86 -28.31 12.54
CA ALA A 229 -5.13 -28.29 11.81
C ALA A 229 -4.94 -28.42 10.29
N LEU A 230 -3.94 -27.74 9.73
CA LEU A 230 -3.58 -27.82 8.31
C LEU A 230 -2.97 -29.18 7.91
N SER A 231 -2.14 -29.77 8.78
CA SER A 231 -1.46 -31.05 8.47
C SER A 231 -2.42 -32.25 8.36
N SER A 232 -3.58 -32.16 9.04
CA SER A 232 -4.68 -33.12 8.93
C SER A 232 -5.73 -32.76 7.86
N SER A 233 -5.59 -31.60 7.21
CA SER A 233 -6.50 -31.14 6.16
C SER A 233 -6.22 -31.85 4.82
N SER A 234 -7.17 -31.81 3.90
CA SER A 234 -6.97 -32.20 2.51
C SER A 234 -7.72 -31.28 1.55
N TRP A 235 -7.16 -31.08 0.36
CA TRP A 235 -7.81 -30.35 -0.72
C TRP A 235 -8.95 -31.18 -1.32
N ILE A 236 -10.13 -30.58 -1.45
CA ILE A 236 -11.27 -31.17 -2.17
C ILE A 236 -11.65 -30.30 -3.36
N SER A 237 -12.22 -30.92 -4.40
CA SER A 237 -12.71 -30.19 -5.58
C SER A 237 -13.96 -29.37 -5.24
N GLY A 238 -14.00 -28.11 -5.69
CA GLY A 238 -15.16 -27.23 -5.64
C GLY A 238 -15.96 -27.23 -6.96
N PRO A 239 -17.04 -26.43 -7.06
CA PRO A 239 -17.71 -26.25 -8.35
C PRO A 239 -16.79 -25.50 -9.33
N PRO A 240 -16.70 -25.92 -10.60
CA PRO A 240 -15.83 -25.25 -11.57
C PRO A 240 -16.29 -23.82 -11.86
N LEU A 241 -15.35 -22.95 -12.23
CA LEU A 241 -15.68 -21.60 -12.70
C LEU A 241 -16.52 -21.67 -13.99
N PRO A 242 -17.54 -20.80 -14.18
CA PRO A 242 -18.37 -20.82 -15.40
C PRO A 242 -17.63 -20.47 -16.70
N LEU A 243 -16.42 -19.93 -16.59
CA LEU A 243 -15.46 -19.74 -17.67
C LEU A 243 -14.05 -20.06 -17.14
N ALA A 244 -13.26 -20.79 -17.92
CA ALA A 244 -11.86 -21.02 -17.63
C ALA A 244 -11.08 -19.70 -17.73
N THR A 245 -10.42 -19.28 -16.65
CA THR A 245 -9.89 -17.92 -16.47
C THR A 245 -8.54 -17.93 -15.77
N SER A 246 -7.56 -17.15 -16.24
CA SER A 246 -6.29 -16.89 -15.55
C SER A 246 -6.19 -15.42 -15.13
N ASP A 247 -5.19 -15.08 -14.31
CA ASP A 247 -4.82 -13.69 -13.95
C ASP A 247 -5.98 -12.90 -13.26
N LEU A 248 -6.93 -13.66 -12.72
CA LEU A 248 -8.03 -13.23 -11.87
C LEU A 248 -7.58 -13.08 -10.42
N ALA A 249 -8.29 -12.25 -9.67
CA ALA A 249 -8.18 -12.24 -8.22
C ALA A 249 -9.37 -12.95 -7.56
N LEU A 250 -9.12 -13.60 -6.41
CA LEU A 250 -10.17 -13.94 -5.44
C LEU A 250 -10.11 -12.98 -4.26
N ALA A 251 -11.26 -12.60 -3.74
CA ALA A 251 -11.39 -11.88 -2.48
C ALA A 251 -12.36 -12.61 -1.54
N ALA A 252 -12.01 -12.74 -0.26
CA ALA A 252 -12.94 -13.22 0.76
C ALA A 252 -13.95 -12.10 1.10
N VAL A 253 -15.23 -12.44 1.14
CA VAL A 253 -16.35 -11.49 1.34
C VAL A 253 -17.36 -12.08 2.32
N ASP A 254 -18.33 -11.29 2.76
CA ASP A 254 -19.38 -11.79 3.65
C ASP A 254 -20.11 -12.99 3.02
N GLY A 255 -20.13 -14.11 3.75
CA GLY A 255 -20.70 -15.39 3.32
C GLY A 255 -20.04 -16.09 2.12
N GLY A 256 -18.83 -15.71 1.66
CA GLY A 256 -18.25 -16.36 0.48
C GLY A 256 -16.89 -15.85 -0.02
N VAL A 257 -16.60 -16.20 -1.28
CA VAL A 257 -15.53 -15.57 -2.07
C VAL A 257 -16.10 -14.93 -3.35
N LEU A 258 -15.44 -13.88 -3.81
CA LEU A 258 -15.72 -13.22 -5.08
C LEU A 258 -14.51 -13.42 -6.01
N ALA A 259 -14.71 -14.10 -7.13
CA ALA A 259 -13.79 -14.16 -8.26
C ALA A 259 -14.04 -12.96 -9.19
N ILE A 260 -12.96 -12.34 -9.64
CA ILE A 260 -12.99 -11.02 -10.30
C ILE A 260 -12.12 -11.03 -11.56
N GLY A 261 -12.67 -10.57 -12.68
CA GLY A 261 -11.90 -10.21 -13.87
C GLY A 261 -11.11 -11.37 -14.46
N GLY A 262 -9.82 -11.13 -14.72
CA GLY A 262 -8.91 -12.10 -15.32
C GLY A 262 -8.94 -12.07 -16.84
N LEU A 263 -8.31 -13.08 -17.44
CA LEU A 263 -8.14 -13.26 -18.88
C LEU A 263 -8.76 -14.58 -19.35
N ASP A 264 -9.34 -14.59 -20.55
CA ASP A 264 -9.81 -15.82 -21.20
C ASP A 264 -8.67 -16.62 -21.85
N ALA A 265 -8.99 -17.80 -22.38
CA ALA A 265 -8.03 -18.68 -23.06
C ALA A 265 -7.36 -18.08 -24.32
N ASN A 266 -7.81 -16.92 -24.80
CA ASN A 266 -7.25 -16.15 -25.92
C ASN A 266 -6.56 -14.85 -25.44
N TYR A 267 -6.31 -14.68 -24.13
CA TYR A 267 -5.78 -13.47 -23.50
C TYR A 267 -6.70 -12.23 -23.63
N ASN A 268 -8.01 -12.40 -23.82
CA ASN A 268 -8.97 -11.29 -23.77
C ASN A 268 -9.24 -10.89 -22.31
N PRO A 269 -9.18 -9.58 -21.96
CA PRO A 269 -9.52 -9.12 -20.62
C PRO A 269 -11.02 -9.26 -20.33
N LEU A 270 -11.33 -9.84 -19.16
CA LEU A 270 -12.70 -10.08 -18.70
C LEU A 270 -13.17 -8.99 -17.73
N SER A 271 -14.49 -8.77 -17.69
CA SER A 271 -15.15 -7.92 -16.69
C SER A 271 -16.11 -8.69 -15.78
N TRP A 272 -16.18 -10.01 -15.92
CA TRP A 272 -17.15 -10.84 -15.19
C TRP A 272 -16.71 -11.05 -13.74
N ASN A 273 -17.70 -11.11 -12.84
CA ASN A 273 -17.48 -11.36 -11.43
C ASN A 273 -18.41 -12.47 -10.97
N TRP A 274 -17.88 -13.40 -10.18
CA TRP A 274 -18.56 -14.62 -9.78
C TRP A 274 -18.43 -14.84 -8.28
N PHE A 275 -19.54 -15.03 -7.58
CA PHE A 275 -19.58 -15.29 -6.15
C PHE A 275 -19.77 -16.79 -5.87
N LEU A 276 -18.99 -17.34 -4.95
CA LEU A 276 -19.20 -18.68 -4.41
C LEU A 276 -19.49 -18.57 -2.90
N ALA A 277 -20.67 -19.05 -2.50
CA ALA A 277 -21.06 -19.10 -1.10
C ALA A 277 -20.14 -20.06 -0.31
N VAL A 278 -19.64 -19.60 0.84
CA VAL A 278 -18.79 -20.37 1.75
C VAL A 278 -19.19 -20.03 3.18
N ASP A 279 -19.70 -21.02 3.92
CA ASP A 279 -19.88 -20.91 5.36
C ASP A 279 -18.62 -21.45 6.05
N PRO A 280 -17.78 -20.61 6.67
CA PRO A 280 -16.56 -21.04 7.34
C PRO A 280 -16.82 -21.86 8.62
N VAL A 281 -17.99 -21.73 9.24
CA VAL A 281 -18.35 -22.43 10.49
C VAL A 281 -18.72 -23.88 10.17
N SER A 282 -19.74 -24.10 9.34
CA SER A 282 -20.12 -25.46 8.92
C SER A 282 -19.17 -26.05 7.87
N ARG A 283 -18.29 -25.23 7.30
CA ARG A 283 -17.40 -25.56 6.17
C ARG A 283 -18.19 -26.02 4.93
N ALA A 284 -19.45 -25.60 4.82
CA ALA A 284 -20.27 -25.80 3.63
C ALA A 284 -19.82 -24.82 2.53
N VAL A 285 -19.85 -25.29 1.28
CA VAL A 285 -19.51 -24.52 0.10
C VAL A 285 -20.62 -24.71 -0.93
N GLY A 286 -20.97 -23.65 -1.66
CA GLY A 286 -21.99 -23.67 -2.70
C GLY A 286 -21.67 -24.67 -3.81
N THR A 287 -22.71 -25.16 -4.48
CA THR A 287 -22.58 -26.14 -5.58
C THR A 287 -22.45 -25.49 -6.96
N ALA A 288 -22.41 -24.16 -7.03
CA ALA A 288 -22.29 -23.37 -8.25
C ALA A 288 -21.76 -21.96 -7.91
N TRP A 289 -21.17 -21.30 -8.91
CA TRP A 289 -20.85 -19.88 -8.86
C TRP A 289 -22.04 -19.05 -9.34
N GLU A 290 -22.33 -17.96 -8.65
CA GLU A 290 -23.40 -17.00 -9.00
C GLU A 290 -22.82 -15.76 -9.69
N PRO A 291 -23.46 -15.21 -10.73
CA PRO A 291 -22.99 -13.97 -11.33
C PRO A 291 -23.18 -12.78 -10.38
N ARG A 292 -22.28 -11.82 -10.49
CA ARG A 292 -22.35 -10.47 -9.89
C ARG A 292 -22.22 -9.41 -10.98
N GLN A 293 -22.43 -8.13 -10.65
CA GLN A 293 -22.34 -7.04 -11.63
C GLN A 293 -20.94 -7.04 -12.25
N ALA A 294 -20.85 -6.95 -13.58
CA ALA A 294 -19.57 -6.84 -14.28
C ALA A 294 -18.83 -5.54 -13.89
N MET A 295 -17.51 -5.61 -13.75
CA MET A 295 -16.69 -4.47 -13.36
C MET A 295 -16.56 -3.47 -14.52
N PRO A 296 -16.49 -2.14 -14.26
CA PRO A 296 -16.53 -1.13 -15.32
C PRO A 296 -15.41 -1.27 -16.36
N THR A 297 -14.20 -1.61 -15.92
CA THR A 297 -13.04 -1.79 -16.80
C THR A 297 -12.63 -3.27 -16.87
N ALA A 298 -12.83 -3.94 -18.01
CA ALA A 298 -12.38 -5.33 -18.19
C ALA A 298 -10.86 -5.44 -18.10
N ARG A 299 -10.31 -6.36 -17.29
CA ARG A 299 -8.85 -6.53 -17.07
C ARG A 299 -8.47 -7.79 -16.28
N GLY A 300 -7.30 -8.33 -16.60
CA GLY A 300 -6.53 -9.29 -15.79
C GLY A 300 -5.36 -8.60 -15.07
N ASP A 301 -4.40 -9.38 -14.59
CA ASP A 301 -3.15 -8.93 -13.94
C ASP A 301 -3.45 -8.04 -12.71
N ILE A 302 -4.60 -8.27 -12.09
CA ILE A 302 -5.20 -7.46 -11.04
C ILE A 302 -4.76 -7.90 -9.65
N ALA A 303 -4.68 -6.92 -8.74
CA ALA A 303 -4.78 -7.20 -7.32
C ALA A 303 -6.21 -6.89 -6.86
N ALA A 304 -6.80 -7.72 -6.00
CA ALA A 304 -8.05 -7.40 -5.30
C ALA A 304 -7.87 -7.60 -3.80
N VAL A 305 -8.42 -6.67 -3.01
CA VAL A 305 -8.33 -6.69 -1.55
C VAL A 305 -9.70 -6.36 -0.97
N ALA A 306 -10.23 -7.23 -0.11
CA ALA A 306 -11.45 -6.98 0.65
C ALA A 306 -11.18 -6.05 1.84
N ASP A 307 -12.20 -5.32 2.28
CA ASP A 307 -12.19 -4.65 3.58
C ASP A 307 -12.32 -5.68 4.73
N ALA A 308 -11.98 -5.27 5.96
CA ALA A 308 -11.97 -6.18 7.11
C ALA A 308 -13.36 -6.72 7.52
N ALA A 309 -14.44 -6.19 6.92
CA ALA A 309 -15.80 -6.66 7.10
C ALA A 309 -16.30 -7.57 5.95
N GLY A 310 -15.54 -7.71 4.85
CA GLY A 310 -15.96 -8.46 3.66
C GLY A 310 -17.13 -7.82 2.90
N GLY A 311 -17.44 -6.54 3.15
CA GLY A 311 -18.55 -5.80 2.55
C GLY A 311 -18.14 -5.04 1.28
N HIS A 312 -16.86 -4.69 1.15
CA HIS A 312 -16.30 -4.04 -0.02
C HIS A 312 -15.06 -4.78 -0.54
N VAL A 313 -14.90 -4.85 -1.86
CA VAL A 313 -13.67 -5.35 -2.51
C VAL A 313 -13.10 -4.28 -3.42
N MET A 314 -11.84 -3.90 -3.20
CA MET A 314 -11.10 -2.94 -4.00
C MET A 314 -10.24 -3.69 -5.04
N VAL A 315 -10.42 -3.37 -6.32
CA VAL A 315 -9.67 -3.95 -7.45
C VAL A 315 -8.74 -2.90 -8.03
N LEU A 316 -7.46 -3.23 -8.11
CA LEU A 316 -6.39 -2.25 -8.38
C LEU A 316 -5.61 -2.60 -9.65
N GLY A 317 -5.42 -1.60 -10.51
CA GLY A 317 -4.59 -1.67 -11.72
C GLY A 317 -4.94 -2.83 -12.64
N GLY A 318 -3.93 -3.50 -13.20
CA GLY A 318 -4.09 -4.67 -14.08
C GLY A 318 -4.02 -4.33 -15.57
N TRP A 319 -4.02 -5.33 -16.44
CA TRP A 319 -3.91 -5.19 -17.90
C TRP A 319 -5.25 -5.39 -18.60
N GLY A 320 -5.59 -4.49 -19.53
CA GLY A 320 -6.80 -4.57 -20.34
C GLY A 320 -7.34 -3.19 -20.69
N GLY A 321 -8.62 -2.95 -20.39
CA GLY A 321 -9.35 -1.76 -20.82
C GLY A 321 -9.62 -1.73 -22.33
N ALA A 322 -10.14 -0.61 -22.82
CA ALA A 322 -10.40 -0.43 -24.25
C ALA A 322 -9.12 -0.35 -25.11
N ASP A 323 -8.00 0.03 -24.49
CA ASP A 323 -6.71 0.28 -25.15
C ASP A 323 -5.73 -0.91 -25.04
N LEU A 324 -6.13 -2.02 -24.39
CA LEU A 324 -5.32 -3.23 -24.15
C LEU A 324 -3.93 -2.93 -23.54
N ALA A 325 -3.93 -2.16 -22.45
CA ALA A 325 -2.74 -1.68 -21.76
C ALA A 325 -2.89 -1.82 -20.24
N PHE A 326 -1.80 -1.65 -19.49
CA PHE A 326 -1.87 -1.50 -18.04
C PHE A 326 -2.77 -0.32 -17.65
N GLN A 327 -3.53 -0.51 -16.58
CA GLN A 327 -4.51 0.41 -16.07
C GLN A 327 -4.04 1.03 -14.75
N ALA A 328 -4.39 2.30 -14.53
CA ALA A 328 -4.33 2.93 -13.22
C ALA A 328 -5.66 2.81 -12.46
N ALA A 329 -6.68 2.17 -13.06
CA ALA A 329 -8.03 2.08 -12.53
C ALA A 329 -8.07 1.40 -11.15
N VAL A 330 -8.73 2.05 -10.20
CA VAL A 330 -9.08 1.50 -8.89
C VAL A 330 -10.59 1.56 -8.75
N GLU A 331 -11.21 0.43 -8.47
CA GLU A 331 -12.67 0.28 -8.45
C GLU A 331 -13.07 -0.53 -7.22
N SER A 332 -14.09 -0.08 -6.48
CA SER A 332 -14.66 -0.81 -5.35
C SER A 332 -15.98 -1.45 -5.74
N PHE A 333 -16.16 -2.72 -5.36
CA PHE A 333 -17.43 -3.43 -5.43
C PHE A 333 -18.08 -3.48 -4.06
N ASP A 334 -19.32 -2.99 -3.97
CA ASP A 334 -20.19 -3.17 -2.81
C ASP A 334 -20.91 -4.51 -2.92
N VAL A 335 -20.58 -5.43 -2.01
CA VAL A 335 -21.06 -6.82 -2.04
C VAL A 335 -22.57 -6.91 -1.77
N ALA A 336 -23.09 -6.05 -0.89
CA ALA A 336 -24.50 -6.06 -0.48
C ALA A 336 -25.43 -5.37 -1.49
N ARG A 337 -24.94 -4.34 -2.18
CA ARG A 337 -25.66 -3.62 -3.23
C ARG A 337 -25.46 -4.23 -4.62
N ASN A 338 -24.42 -5.06 -4.80
CA ASN A 338 -23.98 -5.59 -6.09
C ASN A 338 -23.70 -4.46 -7.10
N THR A 339 -22.95 -3.44 -6.66
CA THR A 339 -22.65 -2.22 -7.43
C THR A 339 -21.18 -1.84 -7.39
N TRP A 340 -20.63 -1.42 -8.53
CA TRP A 340 -19.29 -0.85 -8.64
C TRP A 340 -19.24 0.67 -8.50
N GLN A 341 -18.12 1.16 -7.95
CA GLN A 341 -17.76 2.58 -7.84
C GLN A 341 -16.26 2.77 -8.17
N SER A 342 -15.92 3.79 -8.96
CA SER A 342 -14.51 4.18 -9.18
C SER A 342 -13.95 4.94 -7.96
N LEU A 343 -12.71 4.63 -7.58
CA LEU A 343 -11.96 5.32 -6.52
C LEU A 343 -10.86 6.20 -7.13
N ALA A 344 -10.02 6.81 -6.29
CA ALA A 344 -8.80 7.47 -6.75
C ALA A 344 -7.87 6.47 -7.48
N PRO A 345 -7.47 6.73 -8.74
CA PRO A 345 -6.61 5.84 -9.49
C PRO A 345 -5.21 5.75 -8.88
N LEU A 346 -4.50 4.66 -9.15
CA LEU A 346 -3.08 4.49 -8.81
C LEU A 346 -2.25 5.68 -9.36
N PRO A 347 -1.14 6.06 -8.71
CA PRO A 347 -0.28 7.16 -9.16
C PRO A 347 0.21 7.01 -10.62
N TYR A 348 0.33 5.77 -11.08
CA TYR A 348 0.55 5.39 -12.47
C TYR A 348 -0.05 4.00 -12.75
N ALA A 349 -0.10 3.59 -14.02
CA ALA A 349 -0.71 2.32 -14.43
C ALA A 349 0.25 1.13 -14.28
N ARG A 350 -0.20 0.02 -13.65
CA ARG A 350 0.61 -1.20 -13.48
C ARG A 350 -0.15 -2.53 -13.27
N GLY A 351 0.37 -3.60 -13.87
CA GLY A 351 -0.05 -5.00 -13.69
C GLY A 351 0.70 -5.71 -12.54
N ASP A 352 0.33 -6.95 -12.24
CA ASP A 352 1.07 -7.97 -11.47
C ASP A 352 1.79 -7.53 -10.18
N LYS A 353 1.23 -6.53 -9.52
CA LYS A 353 1.61 -6.03 -8.20
C LYS A 353 1.02 -6.89 -7.08
N ALA A 354 1.74 -6.98 -5.98
CA ALA A 354 1.15 -7.48 -4.75
C ALA A 354 0.25 -6.40 -4.09
N ALA A 355 -0.74 -6.82 -3.32
CA ALA A 355 -1.49 -5.94 -2.42
C ALA A 355 -2.04 -6.70 -1.21
N ALA A 356 -2.22 -6.00 -0.08
CA ALA A 356 -2.82 -6.55 1.13
C ALA A 356 -3.52 -5.46 1.96
N LEU A 357 -4.49 -5.84 2.79
CA LEU A 357 -5.11 -4.95 3.78
C LEU A 357 -4.28 -4.98 5.07
N SER A 358 -3.68 -3.85 5.45
CA SER A 358 -3.02 -3.71 6.76
C SER A 358 -3.50 -2.48 7.50
N LEU A 359 -3.89 -2.65 8.76
CA LEU A 359 -4.29 -1.57 9.68
C LEU A 359 -5.31 -0.56 9.09
N GLY A 360 -6.24 -1.07 8.26
CA GLY A 360 -7.28 -0.29 7.57
C GLY A 360 -6.91 0.19 6.17
N HIS A 361 -5.65 0.14 5.77
CA HIS A 361 -5.19 0.63 4.46
C HIS A 361 -4.96 -0.52 3.48
N VAL A 362 -5.35 -0.32 2.21
CA VAL A 362 -4.95 -1.22 1.13
C VAL A 362 -3.58 -0.78 0.66
N VAL A 363 -2.54 -1.53 1.01
CA VAL A 363 -1.17 -1.27 0.55
C VAL A 363 -0.91 -2.12 -0.69
N THR A 364 -0.37 -1.52 -1.73
CA THR A 364 0.16 -2.22 -2.92
C THR A 364 1.66 -2.05 -3.00
N VAL A 365 2.33 -3.09 -3.51
CA VAL A 365 3.79 -3.19 -3.60
C VAL A 365 4.15 -3.62 -5.02
N GLY A 366 5.12 -2.95 -5.63
CA GLY A 366 5.71 -3.33 -6.92
C GLY A 366 4.68 -3.53 -8.03
N GLY A 367 4.91 -4.53 -8.87
CA GLY A 367 4.19 -4.79 -10.11
C GLY A 367 5.02 -4.45 -11.33
N GLU A 368 4.37 -4.28 -12.48
CA GLU A 368 5.06 -4.03 -13.75
C GLU A 368 4.46 -2.88 -14.59
N VAL A 369 5.33 -2.22 -15.35
CA VAL A 369 5.02 -1.02 -16.15
C VAL A 369 5.50 -1.11 -17.60
N THR A 370 5.14 -0.08 -18.39
CA THR A 370 5.41 -0.03 -19.81
C THR A 370 6.85 0.40 -20.17
N SER A 371 7.60 -0.41 -20.92
CA SER A 371 9.00 -0.14 -21.29
C SER A 371 9.18 0.70 -22.56
N GLY A 372 8.33 0.50 -23.55
CA GLY A 372 8.57 0.95 -24.93
C GLY A 372 9.48 0.02 -25.78
N LEU A 373 9.97 -1.10 -25.25
CA LEU A 373 10.85 -2.08 -25.91
C LEU A 373 10.26 -3.51 -25.88
N SER A 374 10.32 -4.22 -27.01
CA SER A 374 9.66 -5.52 -27.25
C SER A 374 10.52 -6.75 -26.94
N ALA A 375 9.93 -7.82 -26.40
CA ALA A 375 10.56 -9.10 -26.10
C ALA A 375 9.68 -10.30 -26.55
N PRO A 376 10.23 -11.54 -26.61
CA PRO A 376 9.42 -12.77 -26.69
C PRO A 376 8.55 -12.97 -25.45
N CYS A 377 7.46 -13.75 -25.55
CA CYS A 377 6.63 -14.09 -24.39
C CYS A 377 7.26 -15.21 -23.54
N ASP A 378 7.26 -15.08 -22.20
CA ASP A 378 7.74 -16.11 -21.28
C ASP A 378 6.95 -17.43 -21.37
N PHE A 379 5.64 -17.37 -21.63
CA PHE A 379 4.77 -18.56 -21.73
C PHE A 379 4.63 -19.13 -23.15
N ASP A 380 5.00 -18.37 -24.20
CA ASP A 380 5.08 -18.86 -25.59
C ASP A 380 6.28 -18.21 -26.32
N PRO A 381 7.46 -18.86 -26.32
CA PRO A 381 8.65 -18.33 -26.97
C PRO A 381 8.58 -18.35 -28.51
N SER A 382 7.47 -18.80 -29.11
CA SER A 382 7.21 -18.62 -30.54
C SER A 382 6.50 -17.30 -30.88
N GLN A 383 5.99 -16.59 -29.87
CA GLN A 383 5.34 -15.29 -30.01
C GLN A 383 6.25 -14.14 -29.54
N THR A 384 6.23 -13.03 -30.28
CA THR A 384 6.64 -11.72 -29.76
C THR A 384 5.44 -11.07 -29.11
N CYS A 385 5.43 -11.03 -27.77
CA CYS A 385 4.46 -10.28 -27.02
C CYS A 385 4.57 -8.78 -27.36
N ALA A 386 3.52 -8.03 -27.02
CA ALA A 386 3.71 -6.60 -26.91
C ALA A 386 4.82 -6.34 -25.89
N VAL A 387 5.73 -5.43 -26.26
CA VAL A 387 6.39 -4.49 -25.36
C VAL A 387 5.78 -4.50 -23.95
N ASN A 388 6.55 -4.94 -22.94
CA ASN A 388 6.41 -4.74 -21.47
C ASN A 388 6.79 -6.01 -20.69
N GLU A 389 7.64 -5.87 -19.66
CA GLU A 389 7.63 -6.59 -18.36
C GLU A 389 8.62 -5.86 -17.41
N VAL A 390 8.41 -4.56 -17.15
CA VAL A 390 9.38 -3.77 -16.33
C VAL A 390 8.98 -3.85 -14.86
N PRO A 391 9.71 -4.58 -14.00
CA PRO A 391 9.45 -4.56 -12.57
C PRO A 391 9.57 -3.14 -12.01
N VAL A 392 8.66 -2.77 -11.10
CA VAL A 392 8.75 -1.57 -10.26
C VAL A 392 8.88 -1.94 -8.78
N HIS A 393 9.35 -0.99 -7.98
CA HIS A 393 9.58 -1.15 -6.55
C HIS A 393 8.70 -0.24 -5.68
N ASP A 394 7.87 0.62 -6.28
CA ASP A 394 7.02 1.56 -5.53
C ASP A 394 6.11 0.82 -4.55
N THR A 395 5.73 1.52 -3.49
CA THR A 395 4.82 1.00 -2.47
C THR A 395 3.94 2.14 -2.01
N GLU A 396 2.64 1.94 -2.05
CA GLU A 396 1.67 2.99 -1.75
C GLU A 396 0.51 2.43 -0.93
N ALA A 397 0.03 3.24 0.02
CA ALA A 397 -1.17 2.97 0.80
C ALA A 397 -2.35 3.76 0.22
N LEU A 398 -3.46 3.08 -0.05
CA LEU A 398 -4.76 3.71 -0.22
C LEU A 398 -5.37 3.90 1.17
N LEU A 399 -5.38 5.16 1.61
CA LEU A 399 -6.02 5.59 2.84
C LEU A 399 -7.52 5.72 2.60
N PHE A 400 -8.33 5.40 3.61
CA PHE A 400 -9.78 5.62 3.60
C PHE A 400 -10.18 6.54 4.75
N ASP A 401 -11.32 7.23 4.62
CA ASP A 401 -11.91 7.95 5.75
C ASP A 401 -12.55 6.92 6.70
N PHE A 402 -12.06 6.87 7.94
CA PHE A 402 -12.48 5.93 8.97
C PHE A 402 -13.31 6.63 10.05
N ASP A 403 -14.17 5.88 10.74
CA ASP A 403 -14.74 6.36 11.99
C ASP A 403 -13.65 6.71 13.03
N ALA A 404 -13.99 7.53 14.03
CA ALA A 404 -13.04 8.00 15.04
C ALA A 404 -12.46 6.87 15.94
N SER A 405 -12.89 5.63 15.74
CA SER A 405 -12.42 4.40 16.37
C SER A 405 -11.49 3.57 15.47
N ALA A 406 -11.30 3.95 14.20
CA ALA A 406 -10.59 3.20 13.16
C ALA A 406 -11.13 1.77 12.94
N THR A 407 -12.41 1.54 13.24
CA THR A 407 -13.05 0.21 13.20
C THR A 407 -13.98 0.00 12.02
N ARG A 408 -14.47 1.08 11.41
CA ARG A 408 -15.36 1.01 10.25
C ARG A 408 -15.00 2.08 9.23
N LEU A 409 -14.89 1.64 7.98
CA LEU A 409 -14.72 2.49 6.81
C LEU A 409 -15.98 3.37 6.65
N HIS A 410 -15.82 4.70 6.63
CA HIS A 410 -16.91 5.66 6.61
C HIS A 410 -17.38 5.97 5.18
N SER A 411 -16.43 6.22 4.27
CA SER A 411 -16.68 6.31 2.82
C SER A 411 -15.42 5.97 2.03
N VAL A 412 -15.60 5.35 0.86
CA VAL A 412 -14.53 5.14 -0.13
C VAL A 412 -14.33 6.36 -1.04
N GLU A 413 -15.23 7.36 -1.01
CA GLU A 413 -15.22 8.52 -1.92
C GLU A 413 -14.04 9.47 -1.72
N GLN A 414 -13.46 9.51 -0.52
CA GLN A 414 -12.32 10.38 -0.18
C GLN A 414 -10.99 9.60 -0.09
N ALA A 415 -10.93 8.40 -0.67
CA ALA A 415 -9.73 7.58 -0.59
C ALA A 415 -8.55 8.24 -1.32
N THR A 416 -7.38 8.31 -0.67
CA THR A 416 -6.18 8.97 -1.20
C THR A 416 -4.96 8.07 -1.18
N TRP A 417 -4.10 8.22 -2.19
CA TRP A 417 -2.85 7.48 -2.31
C TRP A 417 -1.70 8.18 -1.59
N GLU A 418 -0.99 7.45 -0.75
CA GLU A 418 0.16 7.91 0.00
C GLU A 418 1.39 7.02 -0.30
N PRO A 419 2.55 7.57 -0.71
CA PRO A 419 3.76 6.79 -0.94
C PRO A 419 4.38 6.33 0.39
N LYS A 420 4.79 5.07 0.42
CA LYS A 420 5.44 4.38 1.55
C LYS A 420 6.84 3.92 1.14
N ALA A 421 7.62 3.40 2.07
CA ALA A 421 8.97 2.92 1.81
C ALA A 421 8.98 1.96 0.60
N PRO A 422 9.77 2.21 -0.46
CA PRO A 422 9.81 1.35 -1.64
C PRO A 422 10.41 -0.02 -1.32
N HIS A 423 9.92 -1.05 -2.00
CA HIS A 423 10.43 -2.42 -1.86
C HIS A 423 11.95 -2.46 -2.19
N PRO A 424 12.80 -3.19 -1.45
CA PRO A 424 14.27 -3.12 -1.64
C PRO A 424 14.78 -3.70 -2.97
N SER A 425 13.90 -4.21 -3.81
CA SER A 425 14.17 -4.70 -5.17
C SER A 425 12.88 -4.62 -5.99
N ALA A 426 12.96 -4.17 -7.24
CA ALA A 426 11.82 -4.11 -8.14
C ALA A 426 11.34 -5.52 -8.53
N ARG A 427 10.02 -5.75 -8.54
CA ARG A 427 9.43 -7.07 -8.87
C ARG A 427 7.93 -7.05 -9.20
N PHE A 428 7.50 -8.09 -9.91
CA PHE A 428 6.10 -8.40 -10.27
C PHE A 428 5.82 -9.91 -10.12
N ARG A 429 4.54 -10.31 -10.27
CA ARG A 429 4.03 -11.69 -10.07
C ARG A 429 4.48 -12.30 -8.74
N PHE A 430 4.34 -11.53 -7.66
CA PHE A 430 4.73 -11.94 -6.32
C PHE A 430 3.55 -11.85 -5.37
N ALA A 431 3.50 -12.77 -4.40
CA ALA A 431 2.41 -12.82 -3.46
C ALA A 431 2.66 -11.88 -2.28
N ALA A 432 1.60 -11.34 -1.69
CA ALA A 432 1.66 -10.71 -0.38
C ALA A 432 0.47 -11.07 0.49
N ALA A 433 0.68 -11.08 1.80
CA ALA A 433 -0.37 -11.26 2.80
C ALA A 433 -0.05 -10.42 4.05
N ALA A 434 -1.10 -9.95 4.72
CA ALA A 434 -0.98 -9.15 5.93
C ALA A 434 -1.33 -9.96 7.18
N VAL A 435 -0.54 -9.80 8.24
CA VAL A 435 -0.76 -10.47 9.52
C VAL A 435 -0.24 -9.56 10.65
N ASN A 436 -1.05 -9.38 11.70
CA ASN A 436 -0.72 -8.54 12.87
C ASN A 436 -0.27 -7.09 12.54
N GLY A 437 -0.66 -6.54 11.38
CA GLY A 437 -0.28 -5.21 10.91
C GLY A 437 0.99 -5.15 10.07
N VAL A 438 1.70 -6.27 9.92
CA VAL A 438 2.88 -6.43 9.06
C VAL A 438 2.43 -6.99 7.71
N ILE A 439 3.04 -6.53 6.61
CA ILE A 439 2.80 -7.08 5.27
C ILE A 439 4.02 -7.89 4.86
N TYR A 440 3.84 -9.17 4.58
CA TYR A 440 4.89 -10.04 4.05
C TYR A 440 4.73 -10.19 2.54
N THR A 441 5.85 -10.11 1.81
CA THR A 441 5.95 -10.33 0.36
C THR A 441 6.77 -11.59 0.10
N PHE A 442 6.40 -12.36 -0.94
CA PHE A 442 6.98 -13.67 -1.23
C PHE A 442 7.27 -13.83 -2.72
N GLY A 443 8.52 -14.13 -3.07
CA GLY A 443 8.96 -14.46 -4.42
C GLY A 443 8.80 -13.33 -5.43
N GLY A 444 8.53 -13.70 -6.68
CA GLY A 444 8.35 -12.80 -7.82
C GLY A 444 9.37 -12.97 -8.94
N HIS A 445 9.09 -12.33 -10.06
CA HIS A 445 10.05 -12.01 -11.10
C HIS A 445 10.71 -10.67 -10.77
N GLY A 446 12.05 -10.61 -10.74
CA GLY A 446 12.82 -9.39 -10.50
C GLY A 446 13.83 -9.09 -11.62
N GLU A 447 14.48 -7.92 -11.58
CA GLU A 447 15.49 -7.54 -12.56
C GLU A 447 16.65 -8.55 -12.61
N GLY A 448 16.82 -9.20 -13.76
CA GLY A 448 18.03 -9.96 -14.07
C GLY A 448 19.24 -9.03 -14.23
N SER A 449 20.43 -9.46 -13.80
CA SER A 449 21.63 -8.61 -13.70
C SER A 449 22.26 -8.17 -15.03
N ASP A 450 21.65 -8.51 -16.17
CA ASP A 450 22.13 -8.21 -17.52
C ASP A 450 21.00 -7.56 -18.34
N ALA A 451 21.34 -6.61 -19.21
CA ALA A 451 20.38 -5.78 -19.98
C ALA A 451 19.65 -6.52 -21.13
N LEU A 452 19.44 -7.83 -20.98
CA LEU A 452 18.63 -8.73 -21.80
C LEU A 452 17.76 -9.59 -20.86
N ALA A 453 17.25 -8.98 -19.79
CA ALA A 453 16.76 -9.65 -18.59
C ALA A 453 15.57 -10.58 -18.85
N THR A 454 15.83 -11.89 -18.90
CA THR A 454 14.89 -12.89 -18.41
C THR A 454 14.69 -12.63 -16.92
N ALA A 455 13.48 -12.30 -16.48
CA ALA A 455 13.24 -11.92 -15.10
C ALA A 455 13.35 -13.16 -14.19
N LEU A 456 14.37 -13.21 -13.33
CA LEU A 456 14.64 -14.41 -12.55
C LEU A 456 13.62 -14.57 -11.42
N VAL A 457 12.98 -15.74 -11.35
CA VAL A 457 12.15 -16.15 -10.20
C VAL A 457 13.00 -16.22 -8.93
N THR A 458 12.46 -15.71 -7.81
CA THR A 458 13.22 -15.54 -6.55
C THR A 458 12.61 -16.31 -5.37
N ASP A 459 13.44 -16.57 -4.34
CA ASP A 459 13.07 -17.15 -3.04
C ASP A 459 12.73 -16.07 -2.00
N GLU A 460 12.92 -14.80 -2.35
CA GLU A 460 12.97 -13.74 -1.34
C GLU A 460 11.65 -13.51 -0.61
N VAL A 461 11.78 -13.37 0.71
CA VAL A 461 10.72 -12.94 1.62
C VAL A 461 11.14 -11.64 2.28
N TRP A 462 10.27 -10.64 2.22
CA TRP A 462 10.45 -9.36 2.91
C TRP A 462 9.22 -9.05 3.76
N ALA A 463 9.40 -8.27 4.82
CA ALA A 463 8.31 -7.82 5.67
C ALA A 463 8.35 -6.29 5.81
N LEU A 464 7.23 -5.63 5.53
CA LEU A 464 7.02 -4.20 5.72
C LEU A 464 6.34 -3.95 7.07
N PHE A 465 7.05 -3.27 7.94
CA PHE A 465 6.58 -2.78 9.24
C PHE A 465 6.13 -1.32 9.13
N ASP A 466 5.43 -0.83 10.15
CA ASP A 466 5.22 0.60 10.41
C ASP A 466 4.63 1.45 9.25
N VAL A 467 3.78 0.84 8.42
CA VAL A 467 3.01 1.50 7.34
C VAL A 467 2.16 2.69 7.80
N ASN A 468 1.83 2.74 9.09
CA ASN A 468 1.05 3.79 9.75
C ASN A 468 1.90 4.60 10.76
N SER A 469 3.22 4.69 10.54
CA SER A 469 4.12 5.56 11.31
C SER A 469 3.94 7.04 10.91
N VAL A 470 4.95 7.90 11.07
CA VAL A 470 4.77 9.37 10.98
C VAL A 470 5.91 10.10 10.28
N ASP A 471 5.55 10.81 9.20
CA ASP A 471 6.47 11.58 8.36
C ASP A 471 7.25 12.66 9.16
N LEU A 472 8.53 12.80 8.84
CA LEU A 472 9.52 13.59 9.57
C LEU A 472 9.91 14.84 8.77
N TRP A 473 9.44 16.00 9.21
CA TRP A 473 9.66 17.28 8.51
C TRP A 473 10.76 18.09 9.20
N ALA A 474 11.57 18.82 8.43
CA ALA A 474 12.65 19.67 8.96
C ALA A 474 12.63 21.08 8.34
N HIS A 475 12.97 22.08 9.15
CA HIS A 475 12.90 23.48 8.74
C HIS A 475 14.05 23.89 7.81
N THR A 476 13.74 24.37 6.59
CA THR A 476 14.75 24.90 5.67
C THR A 476 15.05 26.38 5.92
N SER A 477 16.13 26.68 6.64
CA SER A 477 16.72 28.02 6.63
C SER A 477 17.34 28.30 5.25
N VAL A 478 16.69 29.12 4.43
CA VAL A 478 17.22 29.52 3.11
C VAL A 478 18.31 30.58 3.30
N SER A 479 19.56 30.18 3.11
CA SER A 479 20.66 31.10 2.79
C SER A 479 20.97 31.01 1.29
N GLY A 480 20.81 32.13 0.58
CA GLY A 480 21.32 32.33 -0.78
C GLY A 480 22.62 33.11 -0.79
#